data_AF-A0A3Q4HIB9-F1
#
_entry.id   AF-A0A3Q4HIB9-F1
#
_cell.length_a   1.000
_cell.length_b   1.000
_cell.length_c   1.000
_cell.angle_alpha   90.00
_cell.angle_beta   90.00
_cell.angle_gamma   90.00
#
_symmetry.space_group_name_H-M   'P 1'
#
loop_
_entity.id
_entity.type
_entity.pdbx_description
1 polymer ?
#
loop_
_entity_poly.entity_id
_entity_poly.type
_entity_poly.pdbx_seq_one_letter_code
_entity_poly.pdbx_strand_id
1 'polypeptide(L)'
;MAQWDKLRQLPIAYRQQLHELYDRDALPMDVRHYLAPWIEKQEWQRAARDHAFAMVLFQVLLENLDIQHSRFVQEESFLLQHNIRRYKQNFQRYVDDPCALATTILWFLEKEKEILESAELAEKVGFRTSLMCL
;
A
#
# COMPACT_ATOMS: atom_id res chain seq x y z
N MET A 1 -12.67 -8.06 3.60
CA MET A 1 -11.27 -7.99 4.10
C MET A 1 -10.49 -7.08 3.18
N ALA A 2 -9.69 -6.18 3.73
CA ALA A 2 -8.83 -5.29 2.94
C ALA A 2 -7.84 -6.13 2.10
N GLN A 3 -7.44 -5.61 0.94
CA GLN A 3 -6.39 -6.21 0.10
C GLN A 3 -5.11 -6.42 0.92
N TRP A 4 -4.75 -5.45 1.76
CA TRP A 4 -3.60 -5.55 2.67
C TRP A 4 -3.67 -6.72 3.65
N ASP A 5 -4.85 -6.98 4.22
CA ASP A 5 -5.02 -8.09 5.17
C ASP A 5 -4.81 -9.43 4.49
N LYS A 6 -5.28 -9.58 3.24
CA LYS A 6 -5.07 -10.80 2.45
C LYS A 6 -3.59 -11.04 2.18
N LEU A 7 -2.86 -9.99 1.78
CA LEU A 7 -1.42 -10.08 1.49
C LEU A 7 -0.61 -10.53 2.72
N ARG A 8 -0.92 -9.97 3.90
CA ARG A 8 -0.22 -10.31 5.15
C ARG A 8 -0.42 -11.77 5.58
N GLN A 9 -1.53 -12.38 5.16
CA GLN A 9 -1.88 -13.76 5.45
C GLN A 9 -1.28 -14.76 4.45
N LEU A 10 -0.61 -14.29 3.39
CA LEU A 10 0.00 -15.17 2.41
C LEU A 10 1.14 -16.03 3.00
N PRO A 11 1.41 -17.20 2.41
CA PRO A 11 2.57 -18.02 2.74
C PRO A 11 3.89 -17.24 2.59
N ILE A 12 4.94 -17.69 3.30
CA ILE A 12 6.26 -17.03 3.35
C ILE A 12 6.82 -16.72 1.95
N ALA A 13 6.66 -17.64 0.99
CA ALA A 13 7.16 -17.47 -0.38
C ALA A 13 6.63 -16.19 -1.07
N TYR A 14 5.37 -15.82 -0.83
CA TYR A 14 4.76 -14.63 -1.42
C TYR A 14 5.02 -13.36 -0.60
N ARG A 15 5.29 -13.50 0.72
CA ARG A 15 5.72 -12.36 1.53
C ARG A 15 7.07 -11.81 1.10
N GLN A 16 7.97 -12.66 0.59
CA GLN A 16 9.23 -12.20 0.00
C GLN A 16 9.00 -11.30 -1.21
N GLN A 17 8.08 -11.67 -2.12
CA GLN A 17 7.70 -10.83 -3.26
C GLN A 17 7.07 -9.51 -2.80
N LEU A 18 6.29 -9.54 -1.71
CA LEU A 18 5.73 -8.33 -1.11
C LEU A 18 6.83 -7.43 -0.55
N HIS A 19 7.87 -7.97 0.11
CA HIS A 19 9.01 -7.18 0.56
C HIS A 19 9.74 -6.52 -0.63
N GLU A 20 10.06 -7.29 -1.66
CA GLU A 20 10.73 -6.79 -2.88
C GLU A 20 9.94 -5.69 -3.60
N LEU A 21 8.60 -5.78 -3.58
CA LEU A 21 7.74 -4.73 -4.11
C LEU A 21 7.92 -3.40 -3.35
N TYR A 22 8.01 -3.48 -2.02
CA TYR A 22 8.08 -2.33 -1.10
C TYR A 22 9.49 -1.82 -0.79
N ASP A 23 10.54 -2.51 -1.24
CA ASP A 23 11.92 -2.00 -1.21
C ASP A 23 12.10 -0.75 -2.11
N ARG A 24 11.13 -0.44 -2.96
CA ARG A 24 11.09 0.78 -3.77
C ARG A 24 10.76 2.00 -2.89
N ASP A 25 11.59 3.05 -2.97
CA ASP A 25 11.45 4.33 -2.23
C ASP A 25 10.28 5.24 -2.71
N ALA A 26 9.15 4.66 -3.11
CA ALA A 26 8.03 5.38 -3.70
C ALA A 26 6.77 5.41 -2.80
N LEU A 27 6.43 4.28 -2.17
CA LEU A 27 5.32 4.15 -1.20
C LEU A 27 5.82 3.35 0.01
N PRO A 28 6.08 3.97 1.17
CA PRO A 28 6.58 3.26 2.34
C PRO A 28 5.60 2.20 2.84
N MET A 29 6.09 1.02 3.23
CA MET A 29 5.26 -0.08 3.73
C MET A 29 4.45 0.32 4.96
N ASP A 30 5.01 1.14 5.87
CA ASP A 30 4.27 1.69 7.02
C ASP A 30 3.05 2.49 6.57
N VAL A 31 3.21 3.36 5.57
CA VAL A 31 2.12 4.20 5.04
C VAL A 31 1.06 3.32 4.41
N ARG A 32 1.48 2.34 3.60
CA ARG A 32 0.58 1.32 3.03
C ARG A 32 -0.20 0.60 4.13
N HIS A 33 0.47 0.24 5.23
CA HIS A 33 -0.11 -0.54 6.32
C HIS A 33 -1.12 0.26 7.13
N TYR A 34 -0.71 1.41 7.67
CA TYR A 34 -1.55 2.21 8.58
C TYR A 34 -2.71 2.88 7.84
N LEU A 35 -2.52 3.22 6.56
CA LEU A 35 -3.55 3.86 5.75
C LEU A 35 -4.27 2.88 4.82
N ALA A 36 -4.08 1.56 4.95
CA ALA A 36 -4.71 0.57 4.08
C ALA A 36 -6.22 0.79 3.86
N PRO A 37 -7.05 1.02 4.91
CA PRO A 37 -8.49 1.20 4.72
C PRO A 37 -8.85 2.47 3.95
N TRP A 38 -8.02 3.52 4.03
CA TRP A 38 -8.23 4.74 3.27
C TRP A 38 -7.71 4.58 1.84
N ILE A 39 -6.47 4.10 1.66
CA ILE A 39 -5.85 3.92 0.35
C ILE A 39 -6.76 3.06 -0.55
N GLU A 40 -7.27 1.94 -0.05
CA GLU A 40 -8.05 1.00 -0.88
C GLU A 40 -9.44 1.52 -1.28
N LYS A 41 -9.92 2.63 -0.72
CA LYS A 41 -11.23 3.22 -1.04
C LYS A 41 -11.18 4.31 -2.12
N GLN A 42 -10.00 4.73 -2.56
CA GLN A 42 -9.87 5.86 -3.49
C GLN A 42 -9.92 5.42 -4.95
N GLU A 43 -10.38 6.33 -5.82
CA GLU A 43 -10.39 6.14 -7.28
C GLU A 43 -9.02 6.50 -7.90
N TRP A 44 -7.98 5.72 -7.61
CA TRP A 44 -6.61 6.04 -8.07
C TRP A 44 -6.45 6.11 -9.59
N GLN A 45 -7.24 5.34 -10.35
CA GLN A 45 -7.26 5.42 -11.81
C GLN A 45 -7.74 6.78 -12.33
N ARG A 46 -8.73 7.38 -11.65
CA ARG A 46 -9.18 8.75 -11.96
C ARG A 46 -8.13 9.75 -11.52
N ALA A 47 -7.62 9.63 -10.30
CA ALA A 47 -6.60 10.53 -9.76
C ALA A 47 -5.34 10.57 -10.63
N ALA A 48 -4.93 9.45 -11.24
CA ALA A 48 -3.80 9.42 -12.16
C ALA A 48 -3.97 10.32 -13.42
N ARG A 49 -5.19 10.78 -13.72
CA ARG A 49 -5.55 11.54 -14.93
C ARG A 49 -6.21 12.89 -14.64
N ASP A 50 -6.66 13.13 -13.41
CA ASP A 50 -7.38 14.32 -12.97
C ASP A 50 -6.56 15.01 -11.87
N HIS A 51 -5.81 16.04 -12.25
CA HIS A 51 -4.89 16.74 -11.35
C HIS A 51 -5.60 17.37 -10.15
N ALA A 52 -6.78 17.95 -10.34
CA ALA A 52 -7.53 18.56 -9.24
C ALA A 52 -7.98 17.49 -8.23
N PHE A 53 -8.47 16.35 -8.72
CA PHE A 53 -8.85 15.24 -7.86
C PHE A 53 -7.63 14.60 -7.17
N ALA A 54 -6.51 14.42 -7.88
CA ALA A 54 -5.26 13.95 -7.28
C ALA A 54 -4.74 14.88 -6.19
N MET A 55 -4.81 16.20 -6.41
CA MET A 55 -4.43 17.18 -5.40
C MET A 55 -5.29 17.05 -4.14
N VAL A 56 -6.62 16.84 -4.27
CA VAL A 56 -7.49 16.58 -3.12
C VAL A 56 -7.04 15.32 -2.36
N LEU A 57 -6.82 14.21 -3.05
CA LEU A 57 -6.37 12.97 -2.40
C LEU A 57 -4.98 13.11 -1.77
N PHE A 58 -4.09 13.89 -2.40
CA PHE A 58 -2.78 14.20 -1.85
C PHE A 58 -2.88 14.98 -0.54
N GLN A 59 -3.72 16.02 -0.47
CA GLN A 59 -3.93 16.75 0.78
C GLN A 59 -4.51 15.85 1.88
N VAL A 60 -5.49 15.01 1.54
CA VAL A 60 -6.08 14.06 2.48
C VAL A 60 -5.08 12.98 2.93
N LEU A 61 -4.15 12.56 2.07
CA LEU A 61 -3.04 11.69 2.47
C LEU A 61 -2.17 12.36 3.55
N LEU A 62 -1.80 13.62 3.35
CA LEU A 62 -0.98 14.36 4.32
C LEU A 62 -1.71 14.54 5.66
N GLU A 63 -3.01 14.82 5.63
CA GLU A 63 -3.85 14.91 6.83
C GLU A 63 -3.93 13.57 7.57
N ASN A 64 -4.14 12.47 6.84
CA ASN A 64 -4.13 11.14 7.43
C ASN A 64 -2.78 10.80 8.09
N LEU A 65 -1.66 11.26 7.53
CA LEU A 65 -0.34 11.10 8.16
C LEU A 65 -0.23 11.92 9.45
N ASP A 66 -0.79 13.13 9.52
CA ASP A 66 -0.84 13.91 10.75
C ASP A 66 -1.68 13.25 11.84
N ILE A 67 -2.79 12.62 11.46
CA ILE A 67 -3.63 11.84 12.38
C ILE A 67 -2.84 10.63 12.92
N GLN A 68 -2.15 9.87 12.07
CA GLN A 68 -1.32 8.74 12.53
C GLN A 68 -0.16 9.21 13.39
N HIS A 69 0.49 10.33 13.06
CA HIS A 69 1.53 10.92 13.88
C HIS A 69 1.00 11.25 15.29
N SER A 70 -0.14 11.92 15.36
CA SER A 70 -0.77 12.31 16.64
C SER A 70 -1.11 11.08 17.49
N ARG A 71 -1.58 10.01 16.86
CA ARG A 71 -1.79 8.71 17.52
C ARG A 71 -0.48 8.13 18.08
N PHE A 72 0.60 8.10 17.29
CA PHE A 72 1.88 7.56 17.76
C PHE A 72 2.54 8.41 18.84
N VAL A 73 2.24 9.70 18.92
CA VAL A 73 2.62 10.57 20.06
C VAL A 73 1.93 10.10 21.33
N GLN A 74 0.61 9.84 21.28
CA GLN A 74 -0.15 9.34 22.43
C GLN A 74 0.28 7.94 22.87
N GLU A 75 0.63 7.08 21.91
CA GLU A 75 1.15 5.74 22.15
C GLU A 75 2.65 5.71 22.55
N GLU A 76 3.28 6.87 22.74
CA GLU A 76 4.72 7.02 23.08
C GLU A 76 5.68 6.26 22.13
N SER A 77 5.24 6.02 20.89
CA SER A 77 5.95 5.22 19.90
C SER A 77 7.01 6.03 19.14
N PHE A 78 8.12 6.34 19.82
CA PHE A 78 9.19 7.24 19.32
C PHE A 78 9.63 6.97 17.86
N LEU A 79 9.91 5.70 17.52
CA LEU A 79 10.36 5.35 16.17
C LEU A 79 9.28 5.59 15.11
N LEU A 80 8.03 5.23 15.41
CA LEU A 80 6.92 5.39 14.48
C LEU A 80 6.56 6.87 14.26
N GLN A 81 6.65 7.70 15.31
CA GLN A 81 6.50 9.15 15.20
C GLN A 81 7.54 9.73 14.21
N HIS A 82 8.82 9.36 14.39
CA HIS A 82 9.90 9.79 13.50
C HIS A 82 9.64 9.36 12.04
N ASN A 83 9.27 8.10 11.83
CA ASN A 83 9.02 7.55 10.51
C ASN A 83 7.87 8.28 9.79
N ILE A 84 6.71 8.46 10.44
CA ILE A 84 5.57 9.16 9.83
C ILE A 84 5.93 10.61 9.47
N ARG A 85 6.65 11.32 10.35
CA ARG A 85 7.12 12.69 10.06
C ARG A 85 8.01 12.72 8.82
N ARG A 86 8.95 11.77 8.69
CA ARG A 86 9.83 11.65 7.53
C ARG A 86 9.05 11.31 6.25
N TYR A 87 8.10 10.38 6.31
CA TYR A 87 7.29 10.02 5.14
C TYR A 87 6.45 11.19 4.63
N LYS A 88 5.83 11.95 5.52
CA LYS A 88 5.08 13.16 5.16
C LYS A 88 5.96 14.17 4.41
N GLN A 89 7.20 14.38 4.86
CA GLN A 89 8.17 15.23 4.18
C GLN A 89 8.55 14.68 2.80
N ASN A 90 8.80 13.38 2.68
CA ASN A 90 9.13 12.75 1.40
C ASN A 90 7.99 12.87 0.38
N PHE A 91 6.73 12.83 0.81
CA PHE A 91 5.59 13.02 -0.10
C PHE A 91 5.48 14.44 -0.65
N GLN A 92 6.09 15.45 -0.03
CA GLN A 92 6.07 16.84 -0.54
C GLN A 92 6.65 16.97 -1.95
N ARG A 93 7.50 16.03 -2.40
CA ARG A 93 8.01 16.00 -3.78
C ARG A 93 6.92 15.86 -4.86
N TYR A 94 5.71 15.45 -4.48
CA TYR A 94 4.56 15.29 -5.38
C TYR A 94 3.60 16.49 -5.35
N VAL A 95 3.94 17.60 -4.68
CA VAL A 95 3.06 18.77 -4.61
C VAL A 95 2.78 19.36 -6.00
N ASP A 96 3.80 19.41 -6.86
CA ASP A 96 3.67 19.94 -8.22
C ASP A 96 3.05 18.92 -9.20
N ASP A 97 3.20 17.62 -8.90
CA ASP A 97 2.65 16.53 -9.70
C ASP A 97 2.02 15.42 -8.82
N PRO A 98 0.81 15.64 -8.30
CA PRO A 98 0.09 14.66 -7.49
C PRO A 98 -0.42 13.48 -8.33
N CYS A 99 -0.54 13.64 -9.66
CA CYS A 99 -0.92 12.56 -10.57
C CYS A 99 0.16 11.47 -10.62
N ALA A 100 1.44 11.85 -10.54
CA ALA A 100 2.55 10.89 -10.44
C ALA A 100 2.45 10.04 -9.16
N LEU A 101 2.07 10.63 -8.03
CA LEU A 101 1.82 9.87 -6.80
C LEU A 101 0.64 8.92 -6.97
N ALA A 102 -0.48 9.40 -7.50
CA ALA A 102 -1.66 8.58 -7.74
C ALA A 102 -1.36 7.39 -8.66
N THR A 103 -0.58 7.62 -9.72
CA THR A 103 -0.11 6.58 -10.65
C THR A 103 0.78 5.56 -9.92
N THR A 104 1.67 6.03 -9.05
CA THR A 104 2.53 5.15 -8.25
C THR A 104 1.70 4.28 -7.32
N ILE A 105 0.77 4.86 -6.55
CA ILE A 105 -0.10 4.11 -5.63
C ILE A 105 -0.93 3.09 -6.40
N LEU A 106 -1.51 3.48 -7.53
CA LEU A 106 -2.24 2.57 -8.41
C LEU A 106 -1.38 1.37 -8.81
N TRP A 107 -0.15 1.62 -9.27
CA TRP A 107 0.78 0.58 -9.68
C TRP A 107 1.10 -0.40 -8.53
N PHE A 108 1.33 0.08 -7.31
CA PHE A 108 1.52 -0.79 -6.15
C PHE A 108 0.29 -1.68 -5.89
N LEU A 109 -0.92 -1.10 -5.94
CA LEU A 109 -2.16 -1.85 -5.72
C LEU A 109 -2.41 -2.90 -6.82
N GLU A 110 -1.99 -2.63 -8.05
CA GLU A 110 -2.05 -3.60 -9.15
C GLU A 110 -1.03 -4.72 -8.97
N LYS A 111 0.21 -4.42 -8.58
CA LYS A 111 1.24 -5.43 -8.28
C LYS A 111 0.88 -6.31 -7.10
N GLU A 112 0.26 -5.74 -6.08
CA GLU A 112 -0.32 -6.50 -4.98
C GLU A 112 -1.38 -7.52 -5.44
N LYS A 113 -2.24 -7.14 -6.40
CA LYS A 113 -3.24 -8.07 -6.97
C LYS A 113 -2.57 -9.19 -7.75
N GLU A 114 -1.53 -8.89 -8.53
CA GLU A 114 -0.75 -9.92 -9.24
C GLU A 114 -0.16 -10.96 -8.27
N ILE A 115 0.37 -10.51 -7.10
CA ILE A 115 0.87 -11.41 -6.05
C ILE A 115 -0.27 -12.29 -5.50
N LEU A 116 -1.43 -11.71 -5.21
CA LEU A 116 -2.59 -12.44 -4.71
C LEU A 116 -3.10 -13.49 -5.71
N GLU A 117 -3.20 -13.11 -6.99
CA GLU A 117 -3.62 -14.00 -8.07
C GLU A 117 -2.64 -15.17 -8.26
N SER A 118 -1.33 -14.88 -8.19
CA SER A 118 -0.30 -15.92 -8.25
C SER A 118 -0.39 -16.93 -7.10
N ALA A 119 -0.68 -16.45 -5.88
CA ALA A 119 -0.88 -17.31 -4.72
C ALA A 119 -2.14 -18.19 -4.87
N GLU A 120 -3.24 -17.62 -5.32
CA GLU A 120 -4.50 -18.35 -5.53
C GLU A 120 -4.35 -19.44 -6.62
N LEU A 121 -3.62 -19.15 -7.70
CA LEU A 121 -3.34 -20.11 -8.75
C LEU A 121 -2.49 -21.29 -8.26
N ALA A 122 -1.44 -21.01 -7.47
CA ALA A 122 -0.59 -22.06 -6.91
C ALA A 122 -1.35 -22.99 -5.95
N GLU A 123 -2.24 -22.43 -5.13
CA GLU A 123 -3.11 -23.20 -4.26
C GLU A 123 -4.01 -24.14 -5.08
N LYS A 124 -4.69 -23.62 -6.11
CA LYS A 124 -5.58 -24.42 -6.99
C LYS A 124 -4.85 -25.55 -7.71
N VAL A 125 -3.62 -25.32 -8.17
CA VAL A 125 -2.80 -26.35 -8.83
C VAL A 125 -2.37 -27.42 -7.82
N GLY A 126 -1.92 -27.02 -6.63
CA GLY A 126 -1.53 -27.94 -5.56
C GLY A 126 -2.67 -28.88 -5.13
N PHE A 127 -3.90 -28.36 -5.03
CA PHE A 127 -5.10 -29.16 -4.75
C PHE A 127 -5.41 -30.18 -5.85
N ARG A 128 -5.26 -29.79 -7.14
CA ARG A 128 -5.53 -30.69 -8.28
C ARG A 128 -4.52 -31.83 -8.36
N THR A 129 -3.24 -31.58 -8.08
CA THR A 129 -2.22 -32.63 -8.05
C THR A 129 -2.40 -33.63 -6.92
N SER A 130 -2.86 -33.20 -5.74
CA SER A 130 -3.14 -34.11 -4.62
C SER A 130 -4.37 -35.00 -4.86
N LEU A 131 -5.37 -34.52 -5.61
CA LEU A 131 -6.55 -35.30 -5.99
C LEU A 131 -6.31 -36.31 -7.11
N MET A 132 -5.29 -36.12 -7.95
CA MET A 132 -4.92 -37.10 -8.99
C MET A 132 -3.99 -38.21 -8.49
N CYS A 133 -3.39 -38.05 -7.31
CA CYS A 133 -2.48 -39.04 -6.70
C CYS A 133 -3.17 -39.92 -5.62
N LEU A 134 -4.50 -39.83 -5.48
CA LEU A 134 -5.34 -40.68 -4.64
C LEU A 134 -6.29 -41.50 -5.52
#